data_AF-A0A6P7KD81-F1
#
_entry.id   AF-A0A6P7KD81-F1
#
_cell.length_a   1.000
_cell.length_b   1.000
_cell.length_c   1.000
_cell.angle_alpha   90.00
_cell.angle_beta   90.00
_cell.angle_gamma   90.00
#
_symmetry.space_group_name_H-M   'P 1'
#
loop_
_entity.id
_entity.type
_entity.pdbx_description
1 polymer ?
#
loop_
_entity_poly.entity_id
_entity_poly.type
_entity_poly.pdbx_seq_one_letter_code
_entity_poly.pdbx_strand_id
1 'polypeptide(L)'
;MKHLLFLGIVFSAFYIGHSQMQDFCRLPKDEGEGLNFDFFVYYDAATDQCNPFIYKGEGGNANRFVNERECIRNCSANARSRYPVDVTEACHFKHLVGGCNGNYLRYYYDSVHDKCKKFIWSGCIGNGNRFYDFDSCNKTCAGIHDDRDEQEEDEPDTPIAIICGVLLGIILVAILITVIVLTVQSKKSKKKGAKKGKEPQSQTPLQDNTIEMS
;
A
#
# COMPACT_ATOMS: atom_id res chain seq x y z
N MET A 1 -14.29 -50.78 37.50
CA MET A 1 -15.04 -50.19 36.36
C MET A 1 -14.78 -48.70 36.11
N LYS A 2 -14.31 -47.89 37.07
CA LYS A 2 -13.97 -46.46 36.84
C LYS A 2 -12.66 -46.23 36.06
N HIS A 3 -11.68 -47.13 36.16
CA HIS A 3 -10.40 -47.01 35.42
C HIS A 3 -10.50 -47.34 33.92
N LEU A 4 -11.47 -48.17 33.50
CA LEU A 4 -11.69 -48.50 32.08
C LEU A 4 -12.35 -47.36 31.30
N LEU A 5 -13.17 -46.53 31.97
CA LEU A 5 -13.78 -45.34 31.38
C LEU A 5 -12.74 -44.23 31.12
N PHE A 6 -11.73 -44.07 31.98
CA PHE A 6 -10.67 -43.08 31.78
C PHE A 6 -9.73 -43.44 30.61
N LEU A 7 -9.38 -44.72 30.44
CA LEU A 7 -8.60 -45.18 29.29
C LEU A 7 -9.35 -44.98 27.97
N GLY A 8 -10.67 -45.20 27.95
CA GLY A 8 -11.51 -44.94 26.78
C GLY A 8 -11.58 -43.47 26.39
N ILE A 9 -11.63 -42.55 27.36
CA ILE A 9 -11.65 -41.09 27.14
C ILE A 9 -10.28 -40.58 26.66
N VAL A 10 -9.18 -41.14 27.16
CA VAL A 10 -7.83 -40.77 26.69
C VAL A 10 -7.57 -41.31 25.28
N PHE A 11 -7.98 -42.53 24.96
CA PHE A 11 -7.84 -43.07 23.59
C PHE A 11 -8.71 -42.33 22.57
N SER A 12 -9.90 -41.84 22.94
CA SER A 12 -10.73 -41.03 22.05
C SER A 12 -10.26 -39.57 21.94
N ALA A 13 -9.53 -39.05 22.93
CA ALA A 13 -8.90 -37.72 22.85
C ALA A 13 -7.65 -37.68 21.96
N PHE A 14 -6.95 -38.80 21.72
CA PHE A 14 -5.78 -38.87 20.84
C PHE A 14 -6.13 -38.95 19.33
N TYR A 15 -7.37 -39.26 18.97
CA TYR A 15 -7.84 -39.21 17.57
C TYR A 15 -8.37 -37.84 17.15
N ILE A 16 -8.43 -36.88 18.07
CA ILE A 16 -8.85 -35.51 17.75
C ILE A 16 -7.60 -34.70 17.39
N GLY A 17 -7.35 -34.55 16.08
CA GLY A 17 -6.70 -33.33 15.58
C GLY A 17 -5.35 -33.44 14.87
N HIS A 18 -4.93 -34.58 14.31
CA HIS A 18 -3.86 -34.54 13.31
C HIS A 18 -4.49 -34.35 11.93
N SER A 19 -4.64 -33.09 11.49
CA SER A 19 -4.78 -32.79 10.07
C SER A 19 -3.46 -33.18 9.40
N GLN A 20 -3.32 -34.47 9.04
CA GLN A 20 -2.16 -34.90 8.26
C GLN A 20 -2.33 -34.34 6.86
N MET A 21 -1.51 -33.32 6.57
CA MET A 21 -1.12 -32.93 5.23
C MET A 21 -0.95 -34.17 4.35
N GLN A 22 -1.67 -34.27 3.23
CA GLN A 22 -1.57 -35.42 2.35
C GLN A 22 -0.14 -35.57 1.86
N ASP A 23 0.34 -36.81 1.76
CA ASP A 23 1.75 -37.08 1.44
C ASP A 23 2.17 -36.50 0.09
N PHE A 24 1.24 -36.41 -0.87
CA PHE A 24 1.54 -35.81 -2.17
C PHE A 24 1.91 -34.32 -2.08
N CYS A 25 1.41 -33.58 -1.09
CA CYS A 25 1.78 -32.17 -0.89
C CYS A 25 3.25 -32.00 -0.48
N ARG A 26 3.95 -33.07 -0.10
CA ARG A 26 5.39 -33.04 0.23
C ARG A 26 6.28 -33.42 -0.96
N LEU A 27 5.71 -33.91 -2.05
CA LEU A 27 6.48 -34.31 -3.23
C LEU A 27 6.99 -33.07 -3.98
N PRO A 28 8.16 -33.14 -4.64
CA PRO A 28 8.60 -32.05 -5.50
C PRO A 28 7.71 -31.92 -6.74
N LYS A 29 7.76 -30.78 -7.43
CA LYS A 29 7.22 -30.72 -8.80
C LYS A 29 7.91 -31.76 -9.67
N ASP A 30 7.13 -32.40 -10.52
CA ASP A 30 7.62 -33.40 -11.47
C ASP A 30 7.02 -33.13 -12.84
N GLU A 31 7.87 -32.65 -13.76
CA GLU A 31 7.47 -32.31 -15.12
C GLU A 31 7.07 -33.55 -15.93
N GLY A 32 7.45 -34.75 -15.48
CA GLY A 32 7.25 -35.97 -16.24
C GLY A 32 8.02 -35.98 -17.55
N GLU A 33 7.51 -36.77 -18.49
CA GLU A 33 8.06 -36.96 -19.84
C GLU A 33 6.99 -36.72 -20.91
N GLY A 34 7.42 -36.66 -22.17
CA GLY A 34 6.55 -36.40 -23.32
C GLY A 34 6.86 -35.09 -24.05
N LEU A 35 5.96 -34.70 -24.95
CA LEU A 35 6.10 -33.54 -25.85
C LEU A 35 4.99 -32.49 -25.63
N ASN A 36 4.12 -32.67 -24.63
CA ASN A 36 3.11 -31.68 -24.29
C ASN A 36 3.73 -30.57 -23.43
N PHE A 37 3.08 -29.40 -23.39
CA PHE A 37 3.53 -28.26 -22.61
C PHE A 37 2.32 -27.62 -21.92
N ASP A 38 1.80 -28.34 -20.92
CA ASP A 38 0.63 -27.90 -20.18
C ASP A 38 1.05 -27.22 -18.87
N PHE A 39 0.39 -26.10 -18.57
CA PHE A 39 0.63 -25.35 -17.34
C PHE A 39 -0.21 -25.91 -16.20
N PHE A 40 0.46 -26.27 -15.12
CA PHE A 40 -0.14 -26.66 -13.85
C PHE A 40 0.49 -25.87 -12.71
N VAL A 41 -0.04 -26.02 -11.50
CA VAL A 41 0.61 -25.54 -10.28
C VAL A 41 0.98 -26.70 -9.38
N TYR A 42 2.09 -26.58 -8.65
CA TYR A 42 2.48 -27.50 -7.59
C TYR A 42 2.57 -26.74 -6.27
N TYR A 43 2.35 -27.45 -5.16
CA TYR A 43 2.51 -26.89 -3.82
C TYR A 43 3.97 -26.99 -3.37
N ASP A 44 4.55 -25.86 -2.97
CA ASP A 44 5.83 -25.78 -2.31
C ASP A 44 5.63 -25.68 -0.80
N ALA A 45 5.90 -26.80 -0.11
CA ALA A 45 5.72 -26.90 1.34
C ALA A 45 6.69 -26.03 2.14
N ALA A 46 7.83 -25.62 1.57
CA ALA A 46 8.78 -24.75 2.26
C ALA A 46 8.28 -23.30 2.33
N THR A 47 7.53 -22.87 1.32
CA THR A 47 7.04 -21.49 1.20
C THR A 47 5.53 -21.36 1.45
N ASP A 48 4.82 -22.48 1.62
CA ASP A 48 3.35 -22.56 1.75
C ASP A 48 2.65 -21.85 0.58
N GLN A 49 3.13 -22.10 -0.64
CA GLN A 49 2.69 -21.44 -1.87
C GLN A 49 2.47 -22.44 -3.00
N CYS A 50 1.60 -22.07 -3.95
CA CYS A 50 1.37 -22.84 -5.16
C CYS A 50 1.98 -22.11 -6.36
N ASN A 51 2.98 -22.73 -6.97
CA ASN A 51 3.78 -22.14 -8.04
C ASN A 51 3.51 -22.82 -9.38
N PRO A 52 3.48 -22.07 -10.49
CA PRO A 52 3.29 -22.65 -11.82
C PRO A 52 4.49 -23.50 -12.25
N PHE A 53 4.23 -24.57 -13.01
CA PHE A 53 5.24 -25.40 -13.66
C PHE A 53 4.68 -26.05 -14.95
N ILE A 54 5.57 -26.57 -15.79
CA ILE A 54 5.21 -27.27 -17.03
C ILE A 54 5.14 -28.77 -16.77
N TYR A 55 4.06 -29.41 -17.22
CA TYR A 55 3.93 -30.86 -17.27
C TYR A 55 3.96 -31.35 -18.71
N LYS A 56 4.74 -32.41 -18.97
CA LYS A 56 5.07 -32.91 -20.31
C LYS A 56 4.10 -33.96 -20.87
N GLY A 57 3.12 -34.37 -20.06
CA GLY A 57 2.00 -35.20 -20.48
C GLY A 57 1.98 -36.59 -19.85
N GLU A 58 3.15 -37.18 -19.58
CA GLU A 58 3.27 -38.55 -19.06
C GLU A 58 4.04 -38.63 -17.73
N GLY A 59 3.63 -39.55 -16.86
CA GLY A 59 4.24 -39.75 -15.55
C GLY A 59 3.98 -38.62 -14.56
N GLY A 60 5.02 -38.19 -13.86
CA GLY A 60 4.93 -37.20 -12.81
C GLY A 60 4.41 -37.75 -11.47
N ASN A 61 3.93 -36.85 -10.62
CA ASN A 61 3.31 -37.19 -9.34
C ASN A 61 2.05 -36.37 -9.05
N ALA A 62 1.42 -36.61 -7.89
CA ALA A 62 0.14 -36.02 -7.52
C ALA A 62 0.24 -34.57 -6.96
N ASN A 63 1.43 -34.00 -6.78
CA ASN A 63 1.60 -32.58 -6.46
C ASN A 63 1.42 -31.70 -7.71
N ARG A 64 0.26 -31.81 -8.35
CA ARG A 64 -0.07 -31.18 -9.62
C ARG A 64 -1.55 -30.85 -9.65
N PHE A 65 -1.87 -29.56 -9.72
CA PHE A 65 -3.23 -29.05 -9.67
C PHE A 65 -3.50 -28.12 -10.84
N VAL A 66 -4.75 -28.05 -11.27
CA VAL A 66 -5.15 -27.22 -12.42
C VAL A 66 -5.05 -25.73 -12.09
N ASN A 67 -5.27 -25.36 -10.83
CA ASN A 67 -5.26 -23.96 -10.41
C ASN A 67 -4.83 -23.80 -8.95
N GLU A 68 -4.43 -22.57 -8.63
CA GLU A 68 -3.96 -22.17 -7.29
C GLU A 68 -4.97 -22.45 -6.18
N ARG A 69 -6.26 -22.20 -6.41
CA ARG A 69 -7.32 -22.39 -5.41
C ARG A 69 -7.39 -23.86 -4.98
N GLU A 70 -7.39 -24.77 -5.94
CA GLU A 70 -7.39 -26.21 -5.67
C GLU A 70 -6.13 -26.64 -4.92
N CYS A 71 -4.97 -26.20 -5.39
CA CYS A 71 -3.69 -26.49 -4.76
C CYS A 71 -3.64 -26.06 -3.28
N ILE A 72 -3.99 -24.81 -2.99
CA ILE A 72 -4.00 -24.27 -1.62
C ILE A 72 -5.04 -24.97 -0.75
N ARG A 73 -6.23 -25.28 -1.28
CA ARG A 73 -7.27 -25.98 -0.51
C ARG A 73 -6.90 -27.42 -0.17
N ASN A 74 -6.15 -28.09 -1.03
CA ASN A 74 -5.68 -29.43 -0.77
C ASN A 74 -4.46 -29.45 0.17
N CYS A 75 -3.52 -28.51 0.00
CA CYS A 75 -2.20 -28.63 0.60
C CYS A 75 -1.82 -27.56 1.63
N SER A 76 -2.57 -26.48 1.82
CA SER A 76 -2.17 -25.46 2.80
C SER A 76 -2.94 -25.62 4.11
N ALA A 77 -2.24 -25.57 5.24
CA ALA A 77 -2.89 -25.42 6.54
C ALA A 77 -3.65 -24.07 6.65
N ASN A 78 -3.23 -23.08 5.87
CA ASN A 78 -3.84 -21.75 5.77
C ASN A 78 -4.91 -21.68 4.66
N ALA A 79 -5.42 -22.82 4.18
CA ALA A 79 -6.37 -22.87 3.08
C ALA A 79 -7.58 -21.94 3.29
N ARG A 80 -8.15 -21.90 4.49
CA ARG A 80 -9.36 -21.11 4.78
C ARG A 80 -9.11 -19.60 4.81
N SER A 81 -7.91 -19.15 5.20
CA SER A 81 -7.58 -17.73 5.22
C SER A 81 -7.18 -17.18 3.86
N ARG A 82 -6.86 -18.05 2.88
CA ARG A 82 -6.60 -17.64 1.49
C ARG A 82 -7.76 -17.91 0.54
N TYR A 83 -8.37 -19.09 0.64
CA TYR A 83 -9.46 -19.56 -0.22
C TYR A 83 -10.56 -20.22 0.62
N PRO A 84 -11.39 -19.40 1.31
CA PRO A 84 -12.44 -19.89 2.19
C PRO A 84 -13.44 -20.79 1.48
N VAL A 85 -14.13 -21.63 2.26
CA VAL A 85 -15.16 -22.54 1.74
C VAL A 85 -16.37 -21.73 1.29
N ASP A 86 -16.80 -20.79 2.12
CA ASP A 86 -17.72 -19.76 1.71
C ASP A 86 -16.95 -18.71 0.91
N VAL A 87 -17.29 -18.59 -0.37
CA VAL A 87 -16.60 -17.64 -1.27
C VAL A 87 -16.87 -16.19 -0.92
N THR A 88 -17.96 -15.89 -0.19
CA THR A 88 -18.31 -14.53 0.24
C THR A 88 -17.37 -14.02 1.33
N GLU A 89 -16.81 -14.90 2.16
CA GLU A 89 -15.78 -14.54 3.15
C GLU A 89 -14.55 -13.89 2.49
N ALA A 90 -14.24 -14.30 1.26
CA ALA A 90 -13.11 -13.73 0.53
C ALA A 90 -13.34 -12.28 0.10
N CYS A 91 -14.59 -11.80 0.03
CA CYS A 91 -14.90 -10.42 -0.35
C CYS A 91 -14.33 -9.39 0.66
N HIS A 92 -14.03 -9.82 1.89
CA HIS A 92 -13.39 -9.00 2.93
C HIS A 92 -11.86 -8.99 2.86
N PHE A 93 -11.24 -9.79 2.00
CA PHE A 93 -9.78 -9.84 1.91
C PHE A 93 -9.28 -8.70 1.02
N LYS A 94 -8.12 -8.12 1.33
CA LYS A 94 -7.43 -7.27 0.34
C LYS A 94 -7.04 -8.14 -0.87
N HIS A 95 -7.11 -7.58 -2.07
CA HIS A 95 -6.65 -8.28 -3.27
C HIS A 95 -5.13 -8.46 -3.25
N LEU A 96 -4.64 -9.52 -3.88
CA LEU A 96 -3.21 -9.81 -3.96
C LEU A 96 -2.75 -9.82 -5.42
N VAL A 97 -1.81 -8.92 -5.74
CA VAL A 97 -1.16 -8.84 -7.06
C VAL A 97 -0.32 -10.08 -7.35
N GLY A 98 0.29 -10.68 -6.31
CA GLY A 98 1.20 -11.82 -6.44
C GLY A 98 2.62 -11.40 -6.82
N GLY A 99 3.49 -12.37 -7.13
CA GLY A 99 4.92 -12.17 -7.33
C GLY A 99 5.48 -12.67 -8.67
N CYS A 100 4.61 -12.96 -9.64
CA CYS A 100 5.02 -13.39 -10.98
C CYS A 100 5.16 -12.20 -11.96
N ASN A 101 5.45 -12.49 -13.23
CA ASN A 101 5.70 -11.48 -14.27
C ASN A 101 4.58 -11.40 -15.33
N GLY A 102 3.42 -11.97 -15.06
CA GLY A 102 2.27 -11.93 -15.95
C GLY A 102 1.42 -10.66 -15.76
N ASN A 103 0.62 -10.34 -16.76
CA ASN A 103 -0.29 -9.18 -16.72
C ASN A 103 -1.73 -9.63 -17.00
N TYR A 104 -2.37 -10.24 -16.01
CA TYR A 104 -3.72 -10.78 -16.15
C TYR A 104 -4.74 -9.83 -15.51
N LEU A 105 -5.60 -9.23 -16.34
CA LEU A 105 -6.73 -8.45 -15.84
C LEU A 105 -7.65 -9.35 -15.00
N ARG A 106 -7.90 -8.94 -13.77
CA ARG A 106 -8.84 -9.58 -12.83
C ARG A 106 -9.65 -8.51 -12.10
N TYR A 107 -10.68 -8.96 -11.41
CA TYR A 107 -11.51 -8.11 -10.58
C TYR A 107 -11.36 -8.53 -9.12
N TYR A 108 -11.42 -7.57 -8.22
CA TYR A 108 -11.52 -7.79 -6.79
C TYR A 108 -12.65 -6.94 -6.24
N TYR A 109 -13.22 -7.36 -5.14
CA TYR A 109 -14.21 -6.59 -4.41
C TYR A 109 -13.52 -5.67 -3.41
N ASP A 110 -13.79 -4.37 -3.54
CA ASP A 110 -13.43 -3.38 -2.54
C ASP A 110 -14.63 -3.19 -1.62
N SER A 111 -14.55 -3.77 -0.41
CA SER A 111 -15.61 -3.74 0.60
C SER A 111 -15.71 -2.42 1.36
N VAL A 112 -14.77 -1.49 1.15
CA VAL A 112 -14.81 -0.12 1.71
C VAL A 112 -15.67 0.76 0.80
N HIS A 113 -15.54 0.54 -0.50
CA HIS A 113 -16.23 1.32 -1.53
C HIS A 113 -17.42 0.59 -2.18
N ASP A 114 -17.66 -0.65 -1.75
CA ASP A 114 -18.73 -1.55 -2.16
C ASP A 114 -18.75 -1.86 -3.64
N LYS A 115 -17.57 -1.96 -4.23
CA LYS A 115 -17.40 -1.96 -5.68
C LYS A 115 -16.41 -3.02 -6.11
N CYS A 116 -16.78 -3.74 -7.16
CA CYS A 116 -15.82 -4.54 -7.91
C CYS A 116 -14.89 -3.63 -8.71
N LYS A 117 -13.59 -3.66 -8.39
CA LYS A 117 -12.53 -2.90 -9.04
C LYS A 117 -11.64 -3.84 -9.86
N LYS A 118 -11.02 -3.30 -10.91
CA LYS A 118 -10.05 -4.03 -11.75
C LYS A 118 -8.67 -3.98 -11.10
N PHE A 119 -7.88 -5.03 -11.29
CA PHE A 119 -6.45 -5.03 -10.98
C PHE A 119 -5.69 -5.96 -11.92
N ILE A 120 -4.36 -5.79 -11.99
CA ILE A 120 -3.48 -6.68 -12.73
C ILE A 120 -2.94 -7.72 -11.76
N TRP A 121 -3.32 -8.97 -11.96
CA TRP A 121 -2.76 -10.12 -11.25
C TRP A 121 -1.55 -10.65 -12.00
N SER A 122 -0.50 -10.97 -11.25
CA SER A 122 0.80 -11.38 -11.78
C SER A 122 0.84 -12.79 -12.39
N GLY A 123 -0.22 -13.60 -12.20
CA GLY A 123 -0.32 -14.96 -12.75
C GLY A 123 0.01 -16.09 -11.78
N CYS A 124 0.54 -15.78 -10.61
CA CYS A 124 0.68 -16.71 -9.49
C CYS A 124 0.48 -15.97 -8.17
N ILE A 125 0.25 -16.73 -7.09
CA ILE A 125 0.12 -16.21 -5.73
C ILE A 125 -1.09 -15.27 -5.58
N GLY A 126 -2.00 -15.61 -4.68
CA GLY A 126 -3.07 -14.71 -4.25
C GLY A 126 -4.08 -15.37 -3.33
N ASN A 127 -5.31 -14.88 -3.39
CA ASN A 127 -6.39 -15.31 -2.51
C ASN A 127 -7.74 -15.34 -3.24
N GLY A 128 -8.81 -15.59 -2.49
CA GLY A 128 -10.17 -15.71 -2.97
C GLY A 128 -10.78 -14.41 -3.49
N ASN A 129 -10.26 -13.24 -3.13
CA ASN A 129 -10.74 -11.95 -3.64
C ASN A 129 -10.15 -11.65 -5.02
N ARG A 130 -10.39 -12.57 -5.96
CA ARG A 130 -9.88 -12.50 -7.32
C ARG A 130 -10.83 -13.23 -8.26
N PHE A 131 -11.57 -12.44 -9.01
CA PHE A 131 -12.59 -12.86 -9.95
C PHE A 131 -12.10 -12.66 -11.38
N TYR A 132 -12.61 -13.49 -12.29
CA TYR A 132 -12.23 -13.44 -13.70
C TYR A 132 -12.81 -12.20 -14.39
N ASP A 133 -14.05 -11.85 -14.05
CA ASP A 133 -14.80 -10.77 -14.64
C ASP A 133 -15.60 -9.98 -13.58
N PHE A 134 -16.14 -8.84 -14.01
CA PHE A 134 -16.94 -7.97 -13.15
C PHE A 134 -18.20 -8.66 -12.63
N ASP A 135 -18.87 -9.43 -13.48
CA ASP A 135 -20.16 -10.06 -13.17
C ASP A 135 -20.02 -11.13 -12.10
N SER A 136 -19.00 -11.98 -12.18
CA SER A 136 -18.66 -12.98 -11.15
C SER A 136 -18.28 -12.33 -9.82
N CYS A 137 -17.53 -11.22 -9.84
CA CYS A 137 -17.27 -10.43 -8.63
C CYS A 137 -18.57 -9.89 -8.03
N ASN A 138 -19.39 -9.19 -8.83
CA ASN A 138 -20.57 -8.50 -8.35
C ASN A 138 -21.64 -9.49 -7.85
N LYS A 139 -21.85 -10.60 -8.55
CA LYS A 139 -22.76 -11.66 -8.10
C LYS A 139 -22.33 -12.31 -6.80
N THR A 140 -21.03 -12.35 -6.51
CA THR A 140 -20.50 -12.97 -5.29
C THR A 140 -20.52 -11.99 -4.12
N CYS A 141 -20.16 -10.73 -4.34
CA CYS A 141 -19.83 -9.81 -3.25
C CYS A 141 -20.75 -8.59 -3.09
N ALA A 142 -21.65 -8.31 -4.04
CA ALA A 142 -22.47 -7.09 -3.96
C ALA A 142 -23.28 -7.02 -2.66
N GLY A 143 -23.19 -5.87 -1.97
CA GLY A 143 -23.88 -5.59 -0.71
C GLY A 143 -23.11 -6.03 0.54
N ILE A 144 -21.87 -6.50 0.40
CA ILE A 144 -20.97 -6.76 1.53
C ILE A 144 -20.23 -5.46 1.86
N HIS A 145 -20.48 -4.87 3.01
CA HIS A 145 -19.79 -3.67 3.48
C HIS A 145 -18.84 -4.06 4.62
N ASP A 146 -17.61 -3.53 4.62
CA ASP A 146 -16.69 -3.66 5.76
C ASP A 146 -16.53 -2.32 6.46
N ASP A 147 -17.29 -2.13 7.55
CA ASP A 147 -17.27 -0.91 8.36
C ASP A 147 -15.94 -0.74 9.13
N ARG A 148 -14.99 -1.69 9.03
CA ARG A 148 -13.75 -1.69 9.82
C ARG A 148 -12.65 -0.78 9.27
N ASP A 149 -12.75 -0.33 8.02
CA ASP A 149 -11.68 0.40 7.32
C ASP A 149 -11.97 1.91 7.12
N GLU A 150 -13.08 2.46 7.62
CA GLU A 150 -13.37 3.92 7.56
C GLU A 150 -12.35 4.79 8.35
N GLN A 151 -11.33 4.20 9.00
CA GLN A 151 -10.30 4.92 9.75
C GLN A 151 -8.92 4.99 9.08
N GLU A 152 -8.67 4.34 7.94
CA GLU A 152 -7.32 4.31 7.32
C GLU A 152 -7.10 5.27 6.13
N GLU A 153 -8.14 5.93 5.58
CA GLU A 153 -7.97 6.84 4.43
C GLU A 153 -7.89 8.36 4.77
N ASP A 154 -7.90 8.72 6.06
CA ASP A 154 -7.70 10.11 6.53
C ASP A 154 -6.24 10.42 6.93
N GLU A 155 -5.27 9.58 6.58
CA GLU A 155 -3.87 9.96 6.63
C GLU A 155 -3.44 10.48 5.25
N PRO A 156 -3.34 11.81 5.03
CA PRO A 156 -2.72 12.29 3.82
C PRO A 156 -1.27 11.81 3.85
N ASP A 157 -0.92 10.92 2.91
CA ASP A 157 0.46 10.60 2.58
C ASP A 157 1.28 11.89 2.67
N THR A 158 2.12 11.98 3.71
CA THR A 158 2.82 13.20 4.07
C THR A 158 4.03 13.36 3.15
N PRO A 159 3.84 14.07 2.03
CA PRO A 159 4.66 15.25 1.77
C PRO A 159 3.86 16.56 1.84
N ILE A 160 2.52 16.51 1.69
CA ILE A 160 1.72 17.73 1.47
C ILE A 160 1.62 18.59 2.73
N ALA A 161 1.33 18.01 3.90
CA ALA A 161 1.27 18.78 5.16
C ALA A 161 2.63 19.40 5.52
N ILE A 162 3.73 18.68 5.24
CA ILE A 162 5.10 19.17 5.43
C ILE A 162 5.41 20.31 4.45
N ILE A 163 5.06 20.16 3.17
CA ILE A 163 5.23 21.18 2.14
C ILE A 163 4.43 22.44 2.50
N CYS A 164 3.16 22.29 2.90
CA CYS A 164 2.31 23.40 3.34
C CYS A 164 2.90 24.10 4.57
N GLY A 165 3.36 23.36 5.58
CA GLY A 165 3.99 23.92 6.77
C GLY A 165 5.28 24.69 6.47
N VAL A 166 6.15 24.14 5.61
CA VAL A 166 7.40 24.78 5.19
C VAL A 166 7.12 26.04 4.37
N LEU A 167 6.19 25.99 3.41
CA LEU A 167 5.80 27.14 2.60
C LEU A 167 5.23 28.28 3.46
N LEU A 168 4.33 27.96 4.39
CA LEU A 168 3.77 28.94 5.33
C LEU A 168 4.86 29.54 6.23
N GLY A 169 5.79 28.72 6.72
CA GLY A 169 6.94 29.18 7.51
C GLY A 169 7.84 30.15 6.75
N ILE A 170 8.18 29.83 5.50
CA ILE A 170 9.01 30.70 4.64
C ILE A 170 8.30 32.04 4.37
N ILE A 171 6.99 32.01 4.10
CA ILE A 171 6.18 33.22 3.87
C ILE A 171 6.18 34.10 5.13
N LEU A 172 5.96 33.52 6.31
CA LEU A 172 5.98 34.27 7.57
C LEU A 172 7.35 34.88 7.86
N VAL A 173 8.44 34.14 7.63
CA VAL A 173 9.80 34.65 7.79
C VAL A 173 10.08 35.78 6.80
N ALA A 174 9.67 35.65 5.54
CA ALA A 174 9.84 36.71 4.53
C ALA A 174 9.05 37.98 4.89
N ILE A 175 7.82 37.83 5.41
CA ILE A 175 7.00 38.94 5.90
C ILE A 175 7.68 39.61 7.10
N LEU A 176 8.18 38.84 8.07
CA LEU A 176 8.89 39.39 9.22
C LEU A 176 10.16 40.14 8.81
N ILE A 177 10.96 39.59 7.90
CA ILE A 177 12.17 40.23 7.39
C ILE A 177 11.82 41.54 6.66
N THR A 178 10.81 41.53 5.79
CA THR A 178 10.38 42.75 5.08
C THR A 178 9.88 43.82 6.05
N VAL A 179 9.10 43.47 7.06
CA VAL A 179 8.67 44.40 8.11
C VAL A 179 9.86 44.97 8.88
N ILE A 180 10.84 44.13 9.27
CA ILE A 180 12.07 44.58 9.94
C ILE A 180 12.85 45.55 9.04
N VAL A 181 13.02 45.24 7.76
CA VAL A 181 13.72 46.11 6.82
C VAL A 181 13.00 47.46 6.65
N LEU A 182 11.68 47.45 6.48
CA LEU A 182 10.88 48.68 6.35
C LEU A 182 10.92 49.53 7.64
N THR A 183 10.90 48.92 8.82
CA THR A 183 11.03 49.63 10.10
C THR A 183 12.44 50.20 10.31
N VAL A 184 13.50 49.55 9.82
CA VAL A 184 14.87 50.09 9.86
C VAL A 184 15.06 51.23 8.84
N GLN A 185 14.52 51.10 7.62
CA GLN A 185 14.62 52.14 6.59
C GLN A 185 13.84 53.41 6.96
N SER A 186 12.65 53.27 7.55
CA SER A 186 11.87 54.41 8.07
C SER A 186 12.58 55.13 9.23
N LYS A 187 13.31 54.39 10.09
CA LYS A 187 14.19 54.98 11.11
C LYS A 187 15.39 55.71 10.49
N LYS A 188 15.99 55.18 9.43
CA LYS A 188 17.07 55.87 8.67
C LYS A 188 16.58 57.15 7.97
N SER A 189 15.34 57.15 7.45
CA SER A 189 14.73 58.34 6.83
C SER A 189 14.45 59.44 7.85
N LYS A 190 13.88 59.09 9.03
CA LYS A 190 13.70 60.07 10.14
C LYS A 190 15.02 60.63 10.68
N LYS A 191 16.10 59.84 10.69
CA LYS A 191 17.44 60.30 11.11
C LYS A 191 18.10 61.26 10.11
N LYS A 192 17.71 61.24 8.83
CA LYS A 192 18.12 62.25 7.82
C LYS A 192 17.26 63.53 7.87
N GLY A 193 16.00 63.44 8.33
CA GLY A 193 15.11 64.61 8.50
C GLY A 193 15.37 65.45 9.76
N ALA A 194 16.05 64.93 10.78
CA ALA A 194 16.29 65.61 12.05
C ALA A 194 17.57 66.47 12.10
N LYS A 195 18.23 66.75 10.97
CA LYS A 195 19.48 67.52 10.91
C LYS A 195 19.43 68.65 9.87
N LYS A 196 18.38 69.49 9.91
CA LYS A 196 18.37 70.81 9.26
C LYS A 196 17.41 71.75 9.99
N GLY A 197 17.96 72.59 10.86
CA GLY A 197 17.19 73.61 11.59
C GLY A 197 17.91 74.10 12.84
N LYS A 198 18.82 75.06 12.67
CA LYS A 198 19.16 76.10 13.66
C LYS A 198 20.06 77.16 13.02
N GLU A 199 19.44 78.30 12.70
CA GLU A 199 20.09 79.64 12.66
C GLU A 199 20.10 80.21 14.09
N PRO A 200 21.00 81.16 14.47
CA PRO A 200 20.75 82.57 14.16
C PRO A 200 21.98 83.48 13.91
N GLN A 201 21.77 84.42 12.97
CA GLN A 201 22.11 85.86 12.93
C GLN A 201 23.51 86.46 13.22
N SER A 202 23.87 87.31 12.24
CA SER A 202 24.47 88.66 12.32
C SER A 202 25.99 88.78 12.15
N GLN A 203 26.39 89.27 10.97
CA GLN A 203 27.23 90.47 10.76
C GLN A 203 27.46 90.71 9.24
N THR A 204 27.24 91.96 8.79
CA THR A 204 27.70 92.56 7.51
C THR A 204 28.62 93.72 7.94
N PRO A 205 29.75 94.07 7.29
CA PRO A 205 29.93 94.41 5.86
C PRO A 205 31.25 93.81 5.27
N LEU A 206 31.69 93.94 4.01
CA LEU A 206 31.77 95.04 3.06
C LEU A 206 32.25 94.46 1.70
N GLN A 207 32.08 95.23 0.62
CA GLN A 207 32.38 94.98 -0.81
C GLN A 207 33.81 94.49 -1.12
N ASP A 208 34.02 93.74 -2.23
CA ASP A 208 34.93 94.15 -3.33
C ASP A 208 34.87 93.25 -4.60
N ASN A 209 34.94 93.92 -5.77
CA ASN A 209 35.31 93.53 -7.16
C ASN A 209 34.59 92.39 -7.92
N THR A 210 33.90 92.64 -9.05
CA THR A 210 34.41 92.90 -10.45
C THR A 210 35.29 91.74 -10.94
N ILE A 211 34.93 90.96 -11.97
CA ILE A 211 35.20 91.24 -13.40
C ILE A 211 34.36 90.31 -14.32
N GLU A 212 33.98 90.91 -15.44
CA GLU A 212 33.28 90.50 -16.66
C GLU A 212 33.82 89.31 -17.49
N MET A 213 32.92 88.87 -18.40
CA MET A 213 33.13 88.33 -19.77
C MET A 213 33.89 86.99 -19.92
N SER A 214 33.40 85.99 -20.66
CA SER A 214 32.54 85.94 -21.86
C SER A 214 31.83 84.60 -21.97
#